data_AF-A3J1N2-F1
#
_entry.id   AF-A3J1N2-F1
#
_cell.length_a   1.000
_cell.length_b   1.000
_cell.length_c   1.000
_cell.angle_alpha   90.00
_cell.angle_beta   90.00
_cell.angle_gamma   90.00
#
_symmetry.space_group_name_H-M   'P 1'
#
loop_
_entity.id
_entity.type
_entity.pdbx_description
1 polymer ?
#
loop_
_entity_poly.entity_id
_entity_poly.type
_entity_poly.pdbx_seq_one_letter_code
_entity_poly.pdbx_strand_id
1 'polypeptide(L)'
;MKILFKQMKKKKISEFDNETLNRVVAMAQEEKKPFEVLKVEFGVSENEVTELMRNRLSKDNFELWKKKVSASKPKPKPIKYNELEDDDLDSKYYFKNKFD
;
A
#
# COMPACT_ATOMS: atom_id res chain seq x y z
N MET A 1 19.15 -14.44 -13.00
CA MET A 1 17.70 -14.66 -13.21
C MET A 1 17.07 -13.34 -13.62
N LYS A 2 16.45 -13.25 -14.81
CA LYS A 2 15.72 -12.04 -15.23
C LYS A 2 14.37 -12.06 -14.52
N ILE A 3 14.20 -11.21 -13.51
CA ILE A 3 12.89 -10.97 -12.90
C ILE A 3 12.05 -10.31 -14.01
N LEU A 4 11.16 -11.09 -14.65
CA LEU A 4 10.17 -10.55 -15.57
C LEU A 4 9.18 -9.74 -14.74
N PHE A 5 9.47 -8.45 -14.57
CA PHE A 5 8.43 -7.48 -14.27
C PHE A 5 7.51 -7.45 -15.49
N LYS A 6 6.47 -8.29 -15.48
CA LYS A 6 5.38 -8.23 -16.46
C LYS A 6 4.81 -6.82 -16.37
N GLN A 7 5.14 -6.01 -17.36
CA GLN A 7 4.73 -4.62 -17.44
C GLN A 7 3.21 -4.63 -17.69
N MET A 8 2.41 -4.60 -16.61
CA MET A 8 0.97 -4.42 -16.71
C MET A 8 0.75 -3.05 -17.33
N LYS A 9 0.16 -3.03 -18.53
CA LYS A 9 -0.21 -1.79 -19.22
C LYS A 9 -1.11 -1.00 -18.28
N LYS A 10 -0.63 0.17 -17.83
CA LYS A 10 -1.43 1.11 -17.04
C LYS A 10 -2.53 1.64 -17.96
N LYS A 11 -3.76 1.22 -17.73
CA LYS A 11 -4.92 1.81 -18.42
C LYS A 11 -5.34 3.06 -17.68
N LYS A 12 -5.62 4.13 -18.43
CA LYS A 12 -6.15 5.36 -17.84
C LYS A 12 -7.64 5.19 -17.59
N ILE A 13 -8.12 5.73 -16.47
CA ILE A 13 -9.56 5.75 -16.15
C ILE A 13 -10.40 6.45 -17.24
N SER A 14 -9.81 7.36 -18.01
CA SER A 14 -10.46 8.04 -19.15
C SER A 14 -10.81 7.11 -20.33
N GLU A 15 -10.22 5.93 -20.40
CA GLU A 15 -10.46 4.93 -21.46
C GLU A 15 -11.57 3.94 -21.08
N PHE A 16 -12.18 4.08 -19.90
CA PHE A 16 -13.22 3.18 -19.44
C PHE A 16 -14.61 3.62 -19.87
N ASP A 17 -15.41 2.64 -20.29
CA ASP A 17 -16.83 2.84 -20.52
C ASP A 17 -17.56 3.16 -19.21
N ASN A 18 -18.74 3.78 -19.32
CA ASN A 18 -19.57 4.15 -18.18
C ASN A 18 -19.89 2.96 -17.25
N GLU A 19 -20.07 1.76 -17.79
CA GLU A 19 -20.30 0.55 -17.01
C GLU A 19 -19.07 0.19 -16.15
N THR A 20 -17.89 0.26 -16.76
CA THR A 20 -16.63 0.01 -16.06
C THR A 20 -16.39 1.06 -14.98
N LEU A 21 -16.66 2.34 -15.27
CA LEU A 21 -16.58 3.41 -14.27
C LEU A 21 -17.53 3.17 -13.09
N ASN A 22 -18.78 2.79 -13.33
CA ASN A 22 -19.73 2.48 -12.26
C ASN A 22 -19.26 1.28 -11.44
N ARG A 23 -18.70 0.25 -12.07
CA ARG A 23 -18.12 -0.90 -11.36
C ARG A 23 -16.93 -0.49 -10.49
N VAL A 24 -16.04 0.35 -11.00
CA VAL A 24 -14.90 0.91 -10.23
C VAL A 24 -15.39 1.68 -9.02
N VAL A 25 -16.42 2.51 -9.17
CA VAL A 25 -17.02 3.29 -8.06
C VAL A 25 -17.68 2.37 -7.02
N ALA A 26 -18.42 1.34 -7.47
CA ALA A 26 -19.05 0.37 -6.56
C ALA A 26 -18.00 -0.39 -5.75
N MET A 27 -16.97 -0.93 -6.40
CA MET A 27 -15.85 -1.56 -5.71
C MET A 27 -15.14 -0.58 -4.79
N ALA A 28 -14.99 0.69 -5.17
CA ALA A 28 -14.38 1.69 -4.30
C ALA A 28 -15.15 1.92 -3.00
N GLN A 29 -16.47 1.77 -2.99
CA GLN A 29 -17.33 2.00 -1.81
C GLN A 29 -17.48 0.77 -0.91
N GLU A 30 -17.54 -0.42 -1.51
CA GLU A 30 -17.81 -1.69 -0.83
C GLU A 30 -16.53 -2.38 -0.33
N GLU A 31 -15.44 -2.30 -1.09
CA GLU A 31 -14.24 -3.04 -0.75
C GLU A 31 -13.46 -2.43 0.41
N LYS A 32 -12.87 -3.32 1.20
CA LYS A 32 -12.00 -2.95 2.32
C LYS A 32 -10.65 -2.40 1.82
N LYS A 33 -10.21 -2.82 0.62
CA LYS A 33 -8.95 -2.37 -0.01
C LYS A 33 -9.13 -2.04 -1.50
N PRO A 34 -9.90 -1.00 -1.81
CA PRO A 34 -10.30 -0.74 -3.18
C PRO A 34 -9.11 -0.46 -4.10
N PHE A 35 -8.06 0.23 -3.61
CA PHE A 35 -6.89 0.54 -4.42
C PHE A 35 -6.07 -0.69 -4.83
N GLU A 36 -5.95 -1.70 -3.97
CA GLU A 36 -5.23 -2.93 -4.31
C GLU A 36 -6.00 -3.75 -5.34
N VAL A 37 -7.30 -3.94 -5.10
CA VAL A 37 -8.19 -4.70 -6.02
C VAL A 37 -8.26 -4.03 -7.38
N LEU A 38 -8.48 -2.71 -7.42
CA LEU A 38 -8.57 -1.95 -8.68
C LEU A 38 -7.25 -1.94 -9.44
N LYS A 39 -6.12 -1.92 -8.75
CA LYS A 39 -4.81 -2.01 -9.38
C LYS A 39 -4.55 -3.38 -9.99
N VAL A 40 -5.04 -4.46 -9.38
CA VAL A 40 -4.90 -5.83 -9.91
C VAL A 40 -5.84 -6.05 -11.10
N GLU A 41 -7.12 -5.68 -10.96
CA GLU A 41 -8.15 -5.92 -11.97
C GLU A 41 -8.05 -4.98 -13.18
N PHE A 42 -7.89 -3.67 -12.93
CA PHE A 42 -7.95 -2.63 -13.95
C PHE A 42 -6.59 -2.01 -14.29
N GLY A 43 -5.56 -2.28 -13.49
CA GLY A 43 -4.23 -1.69 -13.70
C GLY A 43 -4.17 -0.18 -13.41
N VAL A 44 -5.17 0.36 -12.69
CA VAL A 44 -5.27 1.79 -12.36
C VAL A 44 -4.48 2.13 -11.11
N SER A 45 -4.00 3.36 -11.03
CA SER A 45 -3.29 3.85 -9.85
C SER A 45 -4.24 4.35 -8.75
N GLU A 46 -3.78 4.32 -7.50
CA GLU A 46 -4.51 4.88 -6.34
C GLU A 46 -4.90 6.35 -6.58
N ASN A 47 -4.02 7.11 -7.25
CA ASN A 47 -4.28 8.52 -7.56
C ASN A 47 -5.46 8.69 -8.53
N GLU A 48 -5.52 7.89 -9.60
CA GLU A 48 -6.62 7.97 -10.56
C GLU A 48 -7.97 7.57 -9.94
N VAL A 49 -7.98 6.55 -9.09
CA VAL A 49 -9.19 6.15 -8.33
C VAL A 49 -9.61 7.26 -7.37
N THR A 50 -8.65 7.91 -6.70
CA THR A 50 -8.94 9.01 -5.77
C THR A 50 -9.55 10.20 -6.50
N GLU A 51 -8.99 10.59 -7.64
CA GLU A 51 -9.55 11.67 -8.48
C GLU A 51 -10.94 11.30 -9.03
N LEU A 52 -11.14 10.06 -9.47
CA LEU A 52 -12.45 9.57 -9.91
C LEU A 52 -13.48 9.70 -8.79
N MET A 53 -13.15 9.22 -7.59
CA MET A 53 -14.05 9.28 -6.43
C MET A 53 -14.31 10.71 -5.97
N ARG A 54 -13.31 11.59 -6.07
CA ARG A 54 -13.46 13.03 -5.77
C ARG A 54 -14.43 13.73 -6.71
N ASN A 55 -14.46 13.33 -7.99
CA ASN A 55 -15.39 13.87 -8.97
C ASN A 55 -16.79 13.25 -8.88
N ARG A 56 -16.90 11.99 -8.40
CA ARG A 56 -18.18 11.27 -8.29
C ARG A 56 -18.94 11.54 -7.00
N LEU A 57 -18.24 11.78 -5.89
CA LEU A 57 -18.85 12.01 -4.59
C LEU A 57 -18.90 13.50 -4.24
N SER A 58 -19.90 13.88 -3.44
CA SER A 58 -19.86 15.17 -2.75
C SER A 58 -18.71 15.20 -1.74
N LYS A 59 -18.25 16.40 -1.38
CA LYS A 59 -17.12 16.61 -0.49
C LYS A 59 -17.25 15.85 0.84
N ASP A 60 -18.42 15.88 1.45
CA ASP A 60 -18.71 15.20 2.73
C ASP A 60 -18.64 13.67 2.60
N ASN A 61 -19.20 13.12 1.51
CA ASN A 61 -19.15 11.69 1.23
C ASN A 61 -17.73 11.21 0.91
N PHE A 62 -16.95 12.04 0.21
CA PHE A 62 -15.55 11.75 -0.08
C PHE A 62 -14.70 11.71 1.20
N GLU A 63 -14.92 12.65 2.14
CA GLU A 63 -14.24 12.62 3.44
C GLU A 63 -14.59 11.37 4.26
N LEU A 64 -15.86 10.98 4.26
CA LEU A 64 -16.31 9.77 4.95
C LEU A 64 -15.70 8.50 4.32
N TRP A 65 -15.69 8.42 2.99
CA TRP A 65 -15.05 7.35 2.25
C TRP A 65 -13.55 7.26 2.57
N LYS A 66 -12.85 8.41 2.57
CA LYS A 66 -11.42 8.48 2.90
C LYS A 66 -11.15 7.97 4.31
N LYS A 67 -12.00 8.29 5.28
CA LYS A 67 -11.92 7.75 6.66
C LYS A 67 -12.12 6.23 6.69
N LYS A 68 -13.05 5.67 5.91
CA LYS A 68 -13.26 4.21 5.83
C LYS A 68 -12.04 3.50 5.23
N VAL A 69 -11.52 3.99 4.12
CA VAL A 69 -10.38 3.37 3.43
C VAL A 69 -9.08 3.51 4.24
N SER A 70 -8.88 4.63 4.93
CA SER A 70 -7.71 4.82 5.80
C SER A 70 -7.77 3.93 7.06
N ALA A 71 -8.96 3.74 7.65
CA ALA A 71 -9.14 2.85 8.80
C ALA A 71 -8.94 1.37 8.46
N SER A 72 -9.09 0.99 7.18
CA SER A 72 -8.84 -0.37 6.71
C SER A 72 -7.36 -0.65 6.39
N LYS A 73 -6.48 0.36 6.45
CA LYS A 73 -5.03 0.11 6.37
C LYS A 73 -4.64 -0.67 7.63
N PRO A 74 -4.20 -1.94 7.52
CA PRO A 74 -3.75 -2.67 8.70
C PRO A 74 -2.62 -1.87 9.34
N LYS A 75 -2.66 -1.71 10.66
CA LYS A 75 -1.53 -1.15 11.41
C LYS A 75 -0.28 -1.87 10.93
N PRO A 76 0.81 -1.17 10.58
CA PRO A 76 2.06 -1.83 10.26
C PRO A 76 2.35 -2.77 11.43
N LYS A 77 2.50 -4.07 11.14
CA LYS A 77 2.88 -5.04 12.16
C LYS A 77 4.17 -4.49 12.77
N PRO A 78 4.26 -4.33 14.10
CA PRO A 78 5.51 -3.87 14.71
C PRO A 78 6.62 -4.79 14.21
N ILE A 79 7.64 -4.18 13.62
CA ILE A 79 8.86 -4.87 13.21
C ILE A 79 9.42 -5.43 14.51
N LYS A 80 9.26 -6.73 14.74
CA LYS A 80 9.90 -7.39 15.88
C LYS A 80 11.38 -7.41 15.52
N TYR A 81 12.16 -6.47 16.06
CA TYR A 81 13.59 -6.65 16.17
C TYR A 81 13.80 -7.88 17.07
N ASN A 82 14.28 -8.98 16.50
CA ASN A 82 14.83 -10.05 17.33
C ASN A 82 16.08 -9.47 17.98
N GLU A 83 16.00 -9.16 19.27
CA GLU A 83 17.02 -8.38 20.00
C GLU A 83 18.18 -9.22 20.55
N LEU A 84 18.32 -10.52 20.26
CA LEU A 84 19.36 -11.32 20.92
C LEU A 84 19.89 -12.45 20.04
N GLU A 85 20.66 -12.11 19.00
CA GLU A 85 21.73 -12.97 18.45
C GLU A 85 22.85 -12.08 17.85
N ASP A 86 23.41 -11.18 18.66
CA ASP A 86 24.71 -10.53 18.38
C ASP A 86 25.65 -10.78 19.58
N ASP A 87 25.73 -12.04 20.00
CA ASP A 87 26.55 -12.51 21.14
C ASP A 87 27.97 -12.93 20.69
N ASP A 88 28.50 -12.30 19.63
CA ASP A 88 29.79 -12.68 19.01
C ASP A 88 30.82 -11.54 18.88
N LEU A 89 30.60 -10.41 19.55
CA LEU A 89 31.49 -9.24 19.41
C LEU A 89 31.83 -8.52 20.73
N ASP A 90 32.21 -9.24 21.80
CA ASP A 90 32.94 -8.57 22.90
C ASP A 90 33.97 -9.41 23.69
N SER A 91 34.55 -10.46 23.09
CA SER A 91 35.66 -11.18 23.75
C SER A 91 37.05 -10.56 23.51
N LYS A 92 37.17 -9.53 22.66
CA LYS A 92 38.47 -8.89 22.33
C LYS A 92 38.74 -7.58 23.08
N TYR A 93 37.75 -7.00 23.74
CA TYR A 93 37.90 -5.66 24.33
C TYR A 93 38.38 -5.66 25.80
N TYR A 94 38.35 -6.80 26.49
CA TYR A 94 38.74 -6.87 27.92
C TYR A 94 40.16 -7.40 28.21
N PHE A 95 40.93 -7.87 27.21
CA PHE A 95 42.22 -8.52 27.46
C PHE A 95 43.48 -7.69 27.14
N LYS A 96 43.37 -6.44 26.66
CA LYS A 96 44.54 -5.71 26.12
C LYS A 96 44.95 -4.43 26.86
N ASN A 97 44.52 -4.20 28.10
CA ASN A 97 44.98 -3.03 28.88
C ASN A 97 45.32 -3.30 30.36
N LYS A 98 45.66 -4.55 30.73
CA LYS A 98 46.30 -4.84 32.03
C LYS A 98 47.70 -5.42 31.83
N PHE A 99 48.60 -4.59 31.32
CA PHE A 99 50.06 -4.74 31.47
C PHE A 99 50.68 -3.36 31.19
N ASP A 100 50.65 -2.51 32.20
CA ASP A 100 51.82 -1.80 32.75
C ASP A 100 51.53 -1.52 34.23
#